data_AF-A0A382ILJ9-F1
#
_entry.id   AF-A0A382ILJ9-F1
#
_cell.length_a   1.000
_cell.length_b   1.000
_cell.length_c   1.000
_cell.angle_alpha   90.00
_cell.angle_beta   90.00
_cell.angle_gamma   90.00
#
_symmetry.space_group_name_H-M   'P 1'
#
loop_
_entity.id
_entity.type
_entity.pdbx_description
1 polymer ?
#
loop_
_entity_poly.entity_id
_entity_poly.type
_entity_poly.pdbx_seq_one_letter_code
_entity_poly.pdbx_strand_id
1 'polypeptide(L)'
;MVRDSDSNKKEGTKKESALKKFLKKRSFIYLLCTVVFVVFFVPDMIPSDDLEKKIILNLESDGQKDAWQFVKSYQGKDDNGSNLYDIILTQIKNAYPTENILKHNDTILKISVADIQKQNNVGFYEVNFTFQTYDNIREYIWNVNIVTEEIIPVNTGARKMLNIVDNYD
;
A
#
# COMPACT_ATOMS: atom_id res chain seq x y z
N MET A 1 36.11 59.01 -16.74
CA MET A 1 34.63 58.91 -16.69
C MET A 1 34.26 57.68 -17.53
N VAL A 2 33.57 56.69 -16.92
CA VAL A 2 32.91 55.48 -17.50
C VAL A 2 33.84 54.52 -18.28
N ARG A 3 34.45 53.46 -17.70
CA ARG A 3 33.94 52.13 -17.25
C ARG A 3 32.94 51.46 -18.19
N ASP A 4 33.41 50.47 -18.95
CA ASP A 4 32.63 49.26 -19.28
C ASP A 4 33.57 48.05 -19.30
N SER A 5 33.26 47.08 -18.44
CA SER A 5 34.02 45.86 -18.22
C SER A 5 33.34 44.71 -18.95
N ASP A 6 33.92 44.25 -20.05
CA ASP A 6 33.43 43.06 -20.76
C ASP A 6 33.79 41.79 -19.99
N SER A 7 32.74 41.09 -19.58
CA SER A 7 32.77 39.89 -18.75
C SER A 7 33.30 38.67 -19.50
N ASN A 8 34.39 38.13 -18.98
CA ASN A 8 35.04 36.90 -19.42
C ASN A 8 34.10 35.68 -19.28
N LYS A 9 33.75 35.06 -20.41
CA LYS A 9 32.83 33.93 -20.54
C LYS A 9 33.57 32.63 -20.18
N LYS A 10 33.48 32.19 -18.93
CA LYS A 10 33.96 30.86 -18.51
C LYS A 10 32.92 29.79 -18.84
N GLU A 11 33.30 28.96 -19.79
CA GLU A 11 32.76 27.64 -20.08
C GLU A 11 32.81 26.78 -18.81
N GLY A 12 31.63 26.37 -18.34
CA GLY A 12 31.45 25.48 -17.21
C GLY A 12 30.40 24.45 -17.57
N THR A 13 30.88 23.24 -17.87
CA THR A 13 30.11 21.99 -18.06
C THR A 13 28.78 21.99 -17.29
N LYS A 14 27.66 22.06 -18.02
CA LYS A 14 26.32 21.87 -17.48
C LYS A 14 26.27 20.51 -16.78
N LYS A 15 26.34 20.52 -15.44
CA LYS A 15 25.99 19.36 -14.60
C LYS A 15 24.60 18.92 -15.05
N GLU A 16 24.53 17.81 -15.77
CA GLU A 16 23.26 17.16 -16.03
C GLU A 16 22.71 16.73 -14.67
N SER A 17 21.67 17.43 -14.22
CA SER A 17 21.09 17.26 -12.89
C SER A 17 20.73 15.79 -12.67
N ALA A 18 21.08 15.24 -11.50
CA ALA A 18 20.72 13.87 -11.10
C ALA A 18 19.23 13.58 -11.30
N LEU A 19 18.38 14.62 -11.23
CA LEU A 19 16.95 14.57 -11.52
C LEU A 19 16.65 14.13 -12.96
N LYS A 20 17.45 14.56 -13.94
CA LYS A 20 17.28 14.20 -15.36
C LYS A 20 17.64 12.73 -15.62
N LYS A 21 18.66 12.22 -14.91
CA LYS A 21 18.98 10.78 -14.88
C LYS A 21 17.91 9.97 -14.15
N PHE A 22 17.31 10.53 -13.10
CA PHE A 22 16.22 9.89 -12.36
C PHE A 22 14.94 9.77 -13.20
N LEU A 23 14.55 10.85 -13.89
CA LEU A 23 13.43 10.88 -14.82
C LEU A 23 13.67 9.87 -15.96
N LYS A 24 14.83 9.88 -16.61
CA LYS A 24 15.11 8.97 -17.74
C LYS A 24 15.09 7.48 -17.37
N LYS A 25 15.37 7.11 -16.12
CA LYS A 25 15.46 5.69 -15.69
C LYS A 25 14.11 5.09 -15.26
N ARG A 26 13.06 5.90 -15.03
CA ARG A 26 11.73 5.40 -14.62
C ARG A 26 10.52 6.07 -15.32
N SER A 27 10.73 7.08 -16.16
CA SER A 27 9.65 7.95 -16.70
C SER A 27 8.63 7.28 -17.62
N PHE A 28 8.90 6.13 -18.23
CA PHE A 28 7.95 5.55 -19.20
C PHE A 28 6.75 4.87 -18.55
N ILE A 29 6.91 4.26 -17.37
CA ILE A 29 5.80 3.58 -16.65
C ILE A 29 4.93 4.59 -15.91
N TYR A 30 5.53 5.61 -15.30
CA TYR A 30 4.78 6.62 -14.53
C TYR A 30 3.89 7.51 -15.42
N LEU A 31 4.30 7.78 -16.66
CA LEU A 31 3.48 8.59 -17.58
C LEU A 31 2.28 7.79 -18.14
N LEU A 32 2.37 6.46 -18.20
CA LEU A 32 1.25 5.61 -18.60
C LEU A 32 0.20 5.47 -17.46
N CYS A 33 0.63 5.46 -16.20
CA CYS A 33 -0.28 5.40 -15.05
C CYS A 33 -1.05 6.71 -14.80
N THR A 34 -0.46 7.88 -15.06
CA THR A 34 -1.09 9.17 -14.73
C THR A 34 -2.24 9.56 -15.66
N VAL A 35 -2.23 9.09 -16.93
CA VAL A 35 -3.27 9.47 -17.91
C VAL A 35 -4.58 8.72 -17.71
N VAL A 36 -4.57 7.57 -17.02
CA VAL A 36 -5.79 6.77 -16.75
C VAL A 36 -6.60 7.31 -15.55
N PHE A 37 -6.04 8.23 -14.75
CA PHE A 37 -6.64 8.68 -13.50
C PHE A 37 -7.67 9.82 -13.60
N VAL A 38 -7.88 10.45 -14.76
CA VAL A 38 -8.64 11.73 -14.82
C VAL A 38 -10.15 11.58 -15.06
N VAL A 39 -10.69 10.38 -15.37
CA VAL A 39 -12.08 10.27 -15.89
C VAL A 39 -13.08 9.49 -15.01
N PHE A 40 -12.69 8.95 -13.85
CA PHE A 40 -13.61 8.12 -13.05
C PHE A 40 -13.66 8.46 -11.55
N PHE A 41 -13.71 9.75 -11.20
CA PHE A 41 -14.06 10.17 -9.83
C PHE A 41 -15.58 10.27 -9.66
N VAL A 42 -16.23 9.13 -9.41
CA VAL A 42 -17.44 9.11 -8.59
C VAL A 42 -17.02 8.55 -7.23
N PRO A 43 -17.05 9.32 -6.13
CA PRO A 43 -16.82 8.77 -4.81
C PRO A 43 -18.08 8.02 -4.40
N ASP A 44 -18.25 6.80 -4.90
CA ASP A 44 -19.10 5.81 -4.24
C ASP A 44 -18.32 5.35 -2.99
N MET A 45 -18.32 6.20 -1.96
CA MET A 45 -17.87 5.85 -0.62
C MET A 45 -18.81 4.75 -0.12
N ILE A 46 -18.37 3.51 -0.29
CA ILE A 46 -19.04 2.31 0.20
C ILE A 46 -19.21 2.46 1.72
N PRO A 47 -20.41 2.29 2.28
CA PRO A 47 -20.56 2.13 3.71
C PRO A 47 -19.84 0.83 4.12
N SER A 48 -18.82 0.94 4.97
CA SER A 48 -17.99 -0.16 5.47
C SER A 48 -18.81 -1.35 5.98
N ASP A 49 -20.03 -1.10 6.47
CA ASP A 49 -20.96 -2.07 7.07
C ASP A 49 -21.30 -3.29 6.19
N ASP A 50 -21.43 -3.14 4.87
CA ASP A 50 -21.79 -4.28 4.01
C ASP A 50 -20.58 -5.17 3.69
N LEU A 51 -19.38 -4.58 3.68
CA LEU A 51 -18.15 -5.34 3.53
C LEU A 51 -17.82 -6.08 4.83
N GLU A 52 -18.01 -5.43 6.00
CA GLU A 52 -17.76 -6.03 7.31
C GLU A 52 -18.60 -7.30 7.54
N LYS A 53 -19.83 -7.36 7.04
CA LYS A 53 -20.66 -8.57 7.07
C LYS A 53 -20.10 -9.74 6.26
N LYS A 54 -19.27 -9.48 5.24
CA LYS A 54 -18.63 -10.51 4.40
C LYS A 54 -17.28 -10.97 4.96
N ILE A 55 -16.79 -10.34 6.02
CA ILE A 55 -15.53 -10.69 6.65
C ILE A 55 -15.73 -11.89 7.56
N ILE A 56 -15.03 -12.98 7.25
CA ILE A 56 -14.87 -14.13 8.13
C ILE A 56 -13.65 -13.87 9.00
N LEU A 57 -13.88 -13.56 10.29
CA LEU A 57 -12.84 -13.31 11.28
C LEU A 57 -12.55 -14.59 12.08
N ASN A 58 -11.30 -15.02 12.10
CA ASN A 58 -10.80 -16.06 13.01
C ASN A 58 -9.77 -15.44 13.96
N LEU A 59 -10.28 -14.73 14.98
CA LEU A 59 -9.50 -14.02 16.01
C LEU A 59 -9.98 -14.48 17.40
N GLU A 60 -9.16 -15.23 18.11
CA GLU A 60 -9.53 -15.88 19.38
C GLU A 60 -9.09 -15.08 20.61
N SER A 61 -7.97 -14.36 20.52
CA SER A 61 -7.38 -13.63 21.65
C SER A 61 -7.31 -12.12 21.41
N ASP A 62 -7.20 -11.34 22.48
CA ASP A 62 -7.08 -9.88 22.37
C ASP A 62 -5.79 -9.48 21.63
N GLY A 63 -4.69 -10.20 21.84
CA GLY A 63 -3.45 -9.98 21.08
C GLY A 63 -3.60 -10.23 19.57
N GLN A 64 -4.44 -11.20 19.16
CA GLN A 64 -4.77 -11.41 17.76
C GLN A 64 -5.64 -10.27 17.19
N LYS A 65 -6.57 -9.73 17.99
CA LYS A 65 -7.38 -8.56 17.60
C LYS A 65 -6.50 -7.32 17.45
N ASP A 66 -5.60 -7.08 18.40
CA ASP A 66 -4.66 -5.96 18.38
C ASP A 66 -3.72 -6.05 17.17
N ALA A 67 -3.21 -7.25 16.86
CA ALA A 67 -2.39 -7.47 15.67
C ALA A 67 -3.15 -7.20 14.37
N TRP A 68 -4.42 -7.63 14.27
CA TRP A 68 -5.25 -7.30 13.13
C TRP A 68 -5.54 -5.80 13.05
N GLN A 69 -5.88 -5.16 14.16
CA GLN A 69 -6.14 -3.73 14.22
C GLN A 69 -4.91 -2.94 13.77
N PHE A 70 -3.72 -3.33 14.22
CA PHE A 70 -2.45 -2.75 13.79
C PHE A 70 -2.29 -2.81 12.26
N VAL A 71 -2.49 -3.97 11.64
CA VAL A 71 -2.41 -4.11 10.17
C VAL A 71 -3.45 -3.23 9.49
N LYS A 72 -4.67 -3.19 10.02
CA LYS A 72 -5.77 -2.40 9.45
C LYS A 72 -5.45 -0.90 9.45
N SER A 73 -4.84 -0.39 10.51
CA SER A 73 -4.56 1.04 10.69
C SER A 73 -3.17 1.49 10.24
N TYR A 74 -2.31 0.58 9.74
CA TYR A 74 -0.93 0.93 9.36
C TYR A 74 -0.87 1.98 8.24
N GLN A 75 -0.25 3.14 8.50
CA GLN A 75 -0.15 4.30 7.59
C GLN A 75 1.29 4.55 7.08
N GLY A 76 2.19 3.58 7.22
CA GLY A 76 3.57 3.75 6.80
C GLY A 76 4.41 4.50 7.83
N LYS A 77 5.61 4.93 7.43
CA LYS A 77 6.61 5.48 8.38
C LYS A 77 6.36 6.91 8.82
N ASP A 78 5.63 7.67 8.00
CA ASP A 78 5.40 9.09 8.20
C ASP A 78 3.99 9.37 8.79
N ASP A 79 3.21 8.31 9.07
CA ASP A 79 1.81 8.35 9.58
C ASP A 79 0.88 9.32 8.81
N ASN A 80 1.21 9.59 7.55
CA ASN A 80 0.54 10.58 6.74
C ASN A 80 0.05 9.90 5.47
N GLY A 81 -1.24 9.55 5.45
CA GLY A 81 -1.92 9.07 4.24
C GLY A 81 -2.87 7.90 4.48
N SER A 82 -3.09 7.10 3.44
CA SER A 82 -4.13 6.05 3.46
C SER A 82 -3.61 4.82 4.21
N ASN A 83 -4.43 4.26 5.09
CA ASN A 83 -4.03 3.03 5.78
C ASN A 83 -3.93 1.84 4.82
N LEU A 84 -3.18 0.83 5.24
CA LEU A 84 -2.89 -0.38 4.47
C LEU A 84 -4.17 -1.10 4.01
N TYR A 85 -5.22 -1.13 4.84
CA TYR A 85 -6.50 -1.75 4.48
C TYR A 85 -7.17 -1.02 3.32
N ASP A 86 -7.25 0.31 3.38
CA ASP A 86 -7.85 1.14 2.33
C ASP A 86 -7.06 1.06 1.02
N ILE A 87 -5.73 1.01 1.09
CA ILE A 87 -4.88 0.77 -0.08
C ILE A 87 -5.19 -0.58 -0.71
N ILE A 88 -5.29 -1.65 0.08
CA ILE A 88 -5.63 -2.99 -0.44
C ILE A 88 -6.98 -2.98 -1.14
N LEU A 89 -8.01 -2.41 -0.50
CA LEU A 89 -9.34 -2.31 -1.09
C LEU A 89 -9.34 -1.50 -2.38
N THR A 90 -8.58 -0.41 -2.43
CA THR A 90 -8.43 0.43 -3.63
C THR A 90 -7.76 -0.33 -4.76
N GLN A 91 -6.68 -1.06 -4.48
CA GLN A 91 -5.99 -1.89 -5.47
C GLN A 91 -6.87 -3.02 -6.00
N ILE A 92 -7.71 -3.60 -5.15
CA ILE A 92 -8.71 -4.59 -5.55
C ILE A 92 -9.76 -3.96 -6.47
N LYS A 93 -10.38 -2.84 -6.08
CA LYS A 93 -11.35 -2.14 -6.93
C LYS A 93 -10.77 -1.79 -8.31
N ASN A 94 -9.54 -1.30 -8.34
CA ASN A 94 -8.86 -0.93 -9.59
C ASN A 94 -8.56 -2.12 -10.50
N ALA A 95 -8.47 -3.34 -9.96
CA ALA A 95 -8.33 -4.54 -10.77
C ALA A 95 -9.65 -4.98 -11.45
N TYR A 96 -10.79 -4.45 -11.00
CA TYR A 96 -12.13 -4.76 -11.49
C TYR A 96 -12.91 -3.47 -11.83
N PRO A 97 -12.45 -2.67 -12.79
CA PRO A 97 -12.96 -1.31 -13.01
C PRO A 97 -14.41 -1.26 -13.51
N THR A 98 -14.91 -2.34 -14.11
CA THR A 98 -16.25 -2.42 -14.70
C THR A 98 -17.32 -2.98 -13.75
N GLU A 99 -16.94 -3.39 -12.54
CA GLU A 99 -17.84 -4.07 -11.61
C GLU A 99 -17.60 -3.68 -10.15
N ASN A 100 -18.65 -3.76 -9.34
CA ASN A 100 -18.51 -3.53 -7.90
C ASN A 100 -18.10 -4.83 -7.20
N ILE A 101 -16.82 -5.21 -7.36
CA ILE A 101 -16.32 -6.49 -6.87
C ILE A 101 -16.51 -6.67 -5.35
N LEU A 102 -16.44 -5.59 -4.57
CA LEU A 102 -16.61 -5.65 -3.11
C LEU A 102 -18.06 -6.00 -2.69
N LYS A 103 -19.06 -5.66 -3.52
CA LYS A 103 -20.47 -6.01 -3.27
C LYS A 103 -20.88 -7.34 -3.91
N HIS A 104 -20.04 -7.94 -4.74
CA HIS A 104 -20.37 -9.18 -5.44
C HIS A 104 -20.64 -10.32 -4.45
N ASN A 105 -21.63 -11.18 -4.74
CA ASN A 105 -22.05 -12.25 -3.83
C ASN A 105 -20.95 -13.28 -3.59
N ASP A 106 -20.16 -13.58 -4.63
CA ASP A 106 -19.05 -14.54 -4.55
C ASP A 106 -17.77 -13.94 -3.94
N THR A 107 -17.81 -12.66 -3.54
CA THR A 107 -16.67 -12.03 -2.87
C THR A 107 -16.68 -12.37 -1.39
N ILE A 108 -15.56 -12.96 -0.94
CA ILE A 108 -15.34 -13.41 0.44
C ILE A 108 -14.02 -12.84 0.94
N LEU A 109 -14.05 -12.28 2.15
CA LEU A 109 -12.88 -11.78 2.85
C LEU A 109 -12.62 -12.69 4.05
N LYS A 110 -11.40 -13.22 4.18
CA LYS A 110 -11.01 -14.06 5.31
C LYS A 110 -9.83 -13.42 6.02
N ILE A 111 -9.93 -13.31 7.34
CA ILE A 111 -8.85 -12.86 8.20
C ILE A 111 -8.61 -13.93 9.25
N SER A 112 -7.37 -14.35 9.38
CA SER A 112 -6.92 -15.22 10.45
C SER A 112 -5.61 -14.71 11.01
N VAL A 113 -5.47 -14.76 12.33
CA VAL A 113 -4.23 -14.35 13.00
C VAL A 113 -3.72 -15.50 13.85
N ALA A 114 -2.48 -15.89 13.61
CA ALA A 114 -1.79 -16.92 14.38
C ALA A 114 -0.72 -16.28 15.27
N ASP A 115 -0.67 -16.69 16.52
CA ASP A 115 0.44 -16.34 17.41
C ASP A 115 1.66 -17.21 17.06
N ILE A 116 2.74 -16.58 16.62
CA ILE A 116 3.96 -17.25 16.17
C ILE A 116 5.15 -16.94 17.09
N GLN A 117 4.91 -16.69 18.39
CA GLN A 117 5.83 -16.33 19.51
C GLN A 117 7.19 -17.07 19.67
N LYS A 118 7.75 -17.74 18.66
CA LYS A 118 8.88 -18.67 18.78
C LYS A 118 10.15 -18.35 18.00
N GLN A 119 10.23 -17.28 17.21
CA GLN A 119 11.53 -16.85 16.67
C GLN A 119 12.11 -15.72 17.53
N ASN A 120 13.15 -16.07 18.30
CA ASN A 120 14.09 -15.13 18.94
C ASN A 120 13.55 -14.27 20.11
N ASN A 121 12.62 -14.77 20.93
CA ASN A 121 12.13 -14.05 22.13
C ASN A 121 11.39 -12.73 21.84
N VAL A 122 11.00 -12.51 20.59
CA VAL A 122 10.22 -11.36 20.12
C VAL A 122 8.87 -11.90 19.67
N GLY A 123 7.79 -11.44 20.32
CA GLY A 123 6.43 -11.91 20.05
C GLY A 123 5.91 -11.36 18.73
N PHE A 124 5.69 -12.23 17.75
CA PHE A 124 5.05 -11.89 16.48
C PHE A 124 3.70 -12.60 16.34
N TYR A 125 2.79 -11.92 15.66
CA TYR A 125 1.54 -12.47 15.15
C TYR A 125 1.62 -12.55 13.62
N GLU A 126 1.31 -13.70 13.05
CA GLU A 126 1.14 -13.84 11.61
C GLU A 126 -0.31 -13.51 11.25
N VAL A 127 -0.50 -12.41 10.54
CA VAL A 127 -1.79 -11.95 10.05
C VAL A 127 -1.94 -12.39 8.59
N ASN A 128 -2.92 -13.23 8.31
CA ASN A 128 -3.28 -13.64 6.95
C ASN A 128 -4.61 -13.00 6.56
N PHE A 129 -4.57 -12.20 5.50
CA PHE A 129 -5.72 -11.61 4.84
C PHE A 129 -5.88 -12.22 3.45
N THR A 130 -7.01 -12.89 3.23
CA THR A 130 -7.39 -13.45 1.93
C THR A 130 -8.58 -12.70 1.36
N PHE A 131 -8.44 -12.26 0.12
CA PHE A 131 -9.52 -11.71 -0.69
C PHE A 131 -9.82 -12.67 -1.84
N GLN A 132 -11.00 -13.28 -1.81
CA GLN A 132 -11.43 -14.29 -2.77
C GLN A 132 -12.61 -13.73 -3.60
N THR A 133 -12.52 -13.87 -4.92
CA THR A 133 -13.56 -13.53 -5.90
C THR A 133 -13.98 -14.78 -6.68
N TYR A 134 -14.87 -14.63 -7.66
CA TYR A 134 -15.29 -15.71 -8.56
C TYR A 134 -14.16 -16.22 -9.48
N ASP A 135 -13.14 -15.41 -9.74
CA ASP A 135 -12.06 -15.71 -10.71
C ASP A 135 -10.65 -15.68 -10.12
N ASN A 136 -10.48 -15.23 -8.87
CA ASN A 136 -9.16 -14.97 -8.30
C ASN A 136 -9.12 -15.12 -6.78
N ILE A 137 -7.94 -15.44 -6.26
CA ILE A 137 -7.65 -15.48 -4.83
C ILE A 137 -6.36 -14.68 -4.61
N ARG A 138 -6.44 -13.67 -3.73
CA ARG A 138 -5.31 -12.84 -3.35
C ARG A 138 -5.05 -13.01 -1.87
N GLU A 139 -3.82 -13.35 -1.53
CA GLU A 139 -3.38 -13.53 -0.15
C GLU A 139 -2.35 -12.49 0.22
N TYR A 140 -2.44 -11.98 1.43
CA TYR A 140 -1.52 -11.02 2.01
C TYR A 140 -1.18 -11.50 3.41
N ILE A 141 0.10 -11.75 3.65
CA ILE A 141 0.59 -12.32 4.90
C ILE A 141 1.64 -11.39 5.48
N TRP A 142 1.44 -10.99 6.73
CA TRP A 142 2.37 -10.15 7.49
C TRP A 142 2.70 -10.77 8.83
N ASN A 143 3.96 -10.62 9.26
CA ASN A 143 4.34 -10.84 10.65
C ASN A 143 4.37 -9.49 11.34
N VAL A 144 3.63 -9.38 12.43
CA VAL A 144 3.42 -8.14 13.17
C VAL A 144 3.87 -8.30 14.60
N ASN A 145 4.70 -7.39 15.07
CA ASN A 145 5.00 -7.25 16.48
C ASN A 145 4.26 -6.03 17.01
N ILE A 146 3.23 -6.26 17.81
CA ILE A 146 2.39 -5.21 18.40
C ILE A 146 3.12 -4.36 19.46
N VAL A 147 4.22 -4.86 20.02
CA VAL A 147 5.01 -4.16 21.05
C VAL A 147 6.04 -3.22 20.41
N THR A 148 6.71 -3.67 19.34
CA THR A 148 7.70 -2.85 18.62
C THR A 148 7.11 -2.09 17.44
N GLU A 149 5.80 -2.26 17.18
CA GLU A 149 5.08 -1.70 16.04
C GLU A 149 5.74 -2.07 14.69
N GLU A 150 6.35 -3.25 14.64
CA GLU A 150 7.04 -3.74 13.44
C GLU A 150 6.09 -4.57 12.58
N ILE A 151 6.11 -4.33 11.27
CA ILE A 151 5.37 -5.11 10.27
C ILE A 151 6.29 -5.60 9.16
N ILE A 152 6.30 -6.91 8.94
CA ILE A 152 7.19 -7.58 8.00
C ILE A 152 6.33 -8.32 6.97
N PRO A 153 6.46 -8.04 5.66
CA PRO A 153 5.71 -8.76 4.65
C PRO A 153 6.31 -10.16 4.44
N VAL A 154 5.48 -11.19 4.59
CA VAL A 154 5.88 -12.58 4.37
C VAL A 154 5.80 -12.95 2.89
N ASN A 155 4.76 -12.49 2.18
CA ASN A 155 4.56 -12.81 0.78
C ASN A 155 4.66 -11.60 -0.16
N THR A 156 4.69 -11.87 -1.48
CA THR A 156 4.87 -10.82 -2.50
C THR A 156 3.69 -9.84 -2.54
N GLY A 157 2.47 -10.31 -2.29
CA GLY A 157 1.27 -9.46 -2.21
C GLY A 157 1.41 -8.42 -1.09
N ALA A 158 1.67 -8.89 0.13
CA ALA A 158 1.90 -8.06 1.31
C ALA A 158 3.04 -7.05 1.10
N ARG A 159 4.16 -7.50 0.52
CA ARG A 159 5.31 -6.62 0.23
C ARG A 159 4.95 -5.49 -0.72
N LYS A 160 4.18 -5.78 -1.77
CA LYS A 160 3.73 -4.75 -2.71
C LYS A 160 2.85 -3.71 -2.01
N MET A 161 1.94 -4.14 -1.13
CA MET A 161 1.03 -3.23 -0.44
C MET A 161 1.77 -2.35 0.58
N LEU A 162 2.68 -2.92 1.38
CA LEU A 162 3.53 -2.12 2.26
C LEU A 162 4.39 -1.13 1.48
N ASN A 163 4.98 -1.53 0.36
CA ASN A 163 5.75 -0.61 -0.46
C ASN A 163 4.92 0.57 -0.99
N ILE A 164 3.61 0.37 -1.25
CA ILE A 164 2.71 1.45 -1.65
C ILE A 164 2.53 2.41 -0.48
N VAL A 165 2.13 1.90 0.69
CA VAL A 165 1.92 2.72 1.88
C VAL A 165 3.20 3.47 2.29
N ASP A 166 4.35 2.80 2.28
CA ASP A 166 5.62 3.39 2.75
C ASP A 166 6.24 4.42 1.81
N ASN A 167 5.87 4.45 0.52
CA ASN A 167 6.61 5.23 -0.49
C ASN A 167 5.75 6.03 -1.46
N TYR A 168 4.42 5.90 -1.42
CA TYR A 168 3.53 6.47 -2.44
C TYR A 168 2.40 7.34 -1.87
N ASP A 169 2.44 7.67 -0.57
CA ASP A 169 1.65 8.77 0.01
C ASP A 169 2.31 10.14 -0.24
#